data_AF-C6KI51-F1
#
_entry.id   AF-C6KI51-F1
#
_cell.length_a   1.000
_cell.length_b   1.000
_cell.length_c   1.000
_cell.angle_alpha   90.00
_cell.angle_beta   90.00
_cell.angle_gamma   90.00
#
_symmetry.space_group_name_H-M   'P 1'
#
loop_
_entity.id
_entity.type
_entity.pdbx_description
1 polymer ?
#
loop_
_entity_poly.entity_id
_entity_poly.type
_entity_poly.pdbx_seq_one_letter_code
_entity_poly.pdbx_strand_id
1 'polypeptide(L)'
;RVQRVCSHPDDDTWAVNIKKGIASALQNSLPSLSSTNSGLNFTETDVVGTCSTYYELEREGAKVIVKKERNHRLCQEHYPTPDETHLPYLMGPLPMQDSRSMCRQEIESGIISSVMCEDKKVVRPTYGAYKYVEAMQESTLRLTSSDVSAPDTISRIAQDELVPKTLR
;
A
#
# COMPACT_ATOMS: atom_id res chain seq x y z
N ARG A 1 -1.18 -2.61 12.86
CA ARG A 1 -1.13 -3.53 11.69
C ARG A 1 -2.56 -3.90 11.30
N VAL A 2 -2.91 -3.78 10.02
CA VAL A 2 -4.22 -4.18 9.50
C VAL A 2 -4.11 -5.66 9.09
N GLN A 3 -5.10 -6.47 9.45
CA GLN A 3 -5.10 -7.91 9.12
C GLN A 3 -6.25 -8.29 8.17
N ARG A 4 -7.38 -7.59 8.30
CA ARG A 4 -8.60 -7.83 7.54
C ARG A 4 -9.33 -6.52 7.34
N VAL A 5 -10.11 -6.44 6.27
CA VAL A 5 -11.11 -5.39 6.04
C VAL A 5 -12.50 -6.01 6.12
N CYS A 6 -13.48 -5.25 6.56
CA CYS A 6 -14.86 -5.69 6.59
C CYS A 6 -15.60 -4.97 5.45
N SER A 7 -16.23 -5.72 4.54
CA SER A 7 -16.96 -5.18 3.40
C SER A 7 -18.44 -5.58 3.45
N HIS A 8 -19.31 -4.78 2.86
CA HIS A 8 -20.70 -5.16 2.68
C HIS A 8 -20.78 -6.29 1.64
N PRO A 9 -21.71 -7.27 1.76
CA PRO A 9 -21.86 -8.35 0.78
C PRO A 9 -22.17 -7.85 -0.63
N ASP A 10 -22.87 -6.71 -0.74
CA ASP A 10 -23.20 -6.07 -2.01
C ASP A 10 -22.07 -5.19 -2.59
N ASP A 11 -20.94 -5.04 -1.89
CA ASP A 11 -19.80 -4.32 -2.45
C ASP A 11 -19.17 -5.16 -3.58
N ASP A 12 -19.09 -4.57 -4.76
CA ASP A 12 -18.32 -5.16 -5.86
C ASP A 12 -16.85 -5.38 -5.48
N THR A 13 -16.24 -6.43 -6.02
CA THR A 13 -14.83 -6.78 -5.78
C THR A 13 -13.86 -5.61 -6.04
N TRP A 14 -14.08 -4.83 -7.10
CA TRP A 14 -13.21 -3.69 -7.41
C TRP A 14 -13.30 -2.59 -6.33
N ALA A 15 -14.49 -2.32 -5.81
CA ALA A 15 -14.71 -1.34 -4.75
C ALA A 15 -14.06 -1.80 -3.44
N VAL A 16 -14.18 -3.10 -3.11
CA VAL A 16 -13.48 -3.69 -1.97
C VAL A 16 -11.96 -3.55 -2.12
N ASN A 17 -11.39 -3.78 -3.30
CA ASN A 17 -9.96 -3.64 -3.55
C ASN A 17 -9.46 -2.19 -3.38
N ILE A 18 -10.24 -1.20 -3.78
CA ILE A 18 -9.94 0.22 -3.50
C ILE A 18 -9.93 0.48 -1.99
N LYS A 19 -10.93 -0.02 -1.25
CA LYS A 19 -10.98 0.11 0.22
C LYS A 19 -9.76 -0.54 0.88
N LYS A 20 -9.34 -1.72 0.41
CA LYS A 20 -8.12 -2.39 0.90
C LYS A 20 -6.86 -1.55 0.61
N GLY A 21 -6.78 -0.92 -0.57
CA GLY A 21 -5.66 -0.03 -0.93
C GLY A 21 -5.54 1.16 0.02
N ILE A 22 -6.66 1.81 0.35
CA ILE A 22 -6.70 2.90 1.35
C ILE A 22 -6.22 2.41 2.72
N ALA A 23 -6.70 1.24 3.18
CA ALA A 23 -6.28 0.66 4.45
C ALA A 23 -4.78 0.31 4.47
N SER A 24 -4.23 -0.09 3.32
CA SER A 24 -2.82 -0.42 3.14
C SER A 24 -1.93 0.83 3.22
N ALA A 25 -2.38 1.95 2.66
CA ALA A 25 -1.66 3.22 2.75
C ALA A 25 -1.48 3.69 4.20
N LEU A 26 -2.47 3.42 5.08
CA LEU A 26 -2.44 3.75 6.51
C LEU A 26 -1.66 2.75 7.36
N GLN A 27 -1.29 1.59 6.81
CA GLN A 27 -0.57 0.58 7.56
C GLN A 27 0.84 1.05 7.95
N ASN A 28 1.25 0.71 9.16
CA ASN A 28 2.59 0.94 9.69
C ASN A 28 2.96 -0.25 10.59
N SER A 29 4.09 -0.88 10.30
CA SER A 29 4.59 -2.07 11.01
C SER A 29 5.71 -1.76 12.01
N LEU A 30 6.09 -0.49 12.20
CA LEU A 30 7.08 -0.10 13.19
C LEU A 30 6.61 -0.44 14.61
N PRO A 31 7.45 -1.07 15.45
CA PRO A 31 7.12 -1.31 16.86
C PRO A 31 6.93 -0.02 17.66
N SER A 32 7.71 1.02 17.32
CA SER A 32 7.59 2.36 17.90
C SER A 32 8.18 3.41 16.96
N LEU A 33 7.72 4.66 17.08
CA LEU A 33 8.23 5.83 16.34
C LEU A 33 9.55 6.38 16.92
N SER A 34 10.43 5.46 17.37
CA SER A 34 11.77 5.76 17.87
C SER A 34 12.80 5.71 16.76
N SER A 35 13.81 6.57 16.80
CA SER A 35 14.94 6.57 15.86
C SER A 35 15.68 5.24 15.82
N THR A 36 15.61 4.42 16.87
CA THR A 36 16.19 3.07 16.92
C THR A 36 15.60 2.13 15.86
N ASN A 37 14.35 2.35 15.44
CA ASN A 37 13.71 1.55 14.40
C ASN A 37 13.89 2.12 12.99
N SER A 38 14.60 3.24 12.85
CA SER A 38 14.90 3.86 11.55
C SER A 38 16.02 3.10 10.83
N GLY A 39 15.95 3.01 9.51
CA GLY A 39 16.93 2.30 8.69
C GLY A 39 16.80 0.78 8.75
N LEU A 40 15.65 0.27 9.20
CA LEU A 40 15.39 -1.17 9.34
C LEU A 40 14.28 -1.62 8.39
N ASN A 41 14.34 -2.92 8.05
CA ASN A 41 13.32 -3.59 7.27
C ASN A 41 12.31 -4.29 8.20
N PHE A 42 11.03 -4.11 7.92
CA PHE A 42 9.94 -4.80 8.59
C PHE A 42 9.03 -5.48 7.57
N THR A 43 8.57 -6.69 7.89
CA THR A 43 7.64 -7.41 7.04
C THR A 43 6.25 -6.81 7.15
N GLU A 44 5.67 -6.49 6.01
CA GLU A 44 4.35 -5.89 5.88
C GLU A 44 3.49 -6.72 4.93
N THR A 45 2.21 -6.90 5.26
CA THR A 45 1.26 -7.65 4.42
C THR A 45 0.14 -6.72 4.03
N ASP A 46 -0.10 -6.54 2.73
CA ASP A 46 -1.14 -5.67 2.22
C ASP A 46 -1.69 -6.13 0.86
N VAL A 47 -2.35 -5.23 0.10
CA VAL A 47 -2.94 -5.56 -1.21
C VAL A 47 -1.94 -6.06 -2.25
N VAL A 48 -0.66 -5.69 -2.13
CA VAL A 48 0.39 -6.14 -3.05
C VAL A 48 0.94 -7.51 -2.63
N GLY A 49 0.73 -7.92 -1.38
CA GLY A 49 1.21 -9.20 -0.84
C GLY A 49 2.03 -9.01 0.43
N THR A 50 2.93 -9.95 0.71
CA THR A 50 3.82 -9.88 1.87
C THR A 50 5.22 -9.44 1.44
N CYS A 51 5.66 -8.28 1.92
CA CYS A 51 6.84 -7.59 1.43
C CYS A 51 7.76 -7.17 2.58
N SER A 52 9.07 -7.24 2.36
CA SER A 52 10.04 -6.52 3.20
C SER A 52 9.98 -5.04 2.87
N THR A 53 9.58 -4.22 3.83
CA THR A 53 9.44 -2.77 3.68
C THR A 53 10.51 -2.08 4.51
N TYR A 54 11.29 -1.21 3.86
CA TYR A 54 12.30 -0.40 4.50
C TYR A 54 11.68 0.86 5.10
N TYR A 55 12.06 1.20 6.33
CA TYR A 55 11.52 2.33 7.06
C TYR A 55 12.60 3.33 7.44
N GLU A 56 12.37 4.61 7.15
CA GLU A 56 13.17 5.72 7.67
C GLU A 56 12.29 6.69 8.44
N LEU A 57 12.82 7.22 9.53
CA LEU A 57 12.15 8.17 10.40
C LEU A 57 12.89 9.50 10.39
N GLU A 58 12.15 10.57 10.11
CA GLU A 58 12.61 11.95 10.20
C GLU A 58 11.73 12.69 11.21
N ARG A 59 12.32 13.53 12.07
CA ARG A 59 11.58 14.30 13.07
C ARG A 59 11.68 15.78 12.75
N GLU A 60 10.53 16.41 12.59
CA GLU A 60 10.38 17.84 12.33
C GLU A 60 9.57 18.45 13.48
N GLY A 61 10.25 18.84 14.57
CA GLY A 61 9.59 19.35 15.77
C GLY A 61 8.68 18.29 16.43
N ALA A 62 7.38 18.58 16.51
CA ALA A 62 6.37 17.66 17.04
C ALA A 62 5.90 16.60 16.03
N LYS A 63 6.26 16.77 14.75
CA LYS A 63 5.88 15.89 13.65
C LYS A 63 6.92 14.80 13.43
N VAL A 64 6.45 13.59 13.15
CA VAL A 64 7.28 12.47 12.73
C VAL A 64 6.91 12.10 11.30
N ILE A 65 7.90 12.10 10.42
CA ILE A 65 7.76 11.67 9.05
C ILE A 65 8.30 10.25 8.95
N VAL A 66 7.46 9.34 8.47
CA VAL A 66 7.82 7.95 8.20
C VAL A 66 7.90 7.76 6.70
N LYS A 67 9.10 7.50 6.19
CA LYS A 67 9.32 7.08 4.81
C LYS A 67 9.33 5.57 4.75
N LYS A 68 8.54 5.00 3.85
CA LYS A 68 8.46 3.58 3.59
C LYS A 68 8.87 3.33 2.15
N GLU A 69 9.85 2.47 1.94
CA GLU A 69 10.24 2.02 0.61
C GLU A 69 10.02 0.51 0.49
N ARG A 70 9.49 0.10 -0.65
CA ARG A 70 9.24 -1.30 -0.92
C ARG A 70 9.54 -1.65 -2.36
N ASN A 71 10.17 -2.80 -2.56
CA ASN A 71 10.37 -3.40 -3.87
C ASN A 71 9.33 -4.49 -4.10
N HIS A 72 8.39 -4.26 -5.02
CA HIS A 72 7.29 -5.19 -5.29
C HIS A 72 7.78 -6.51 -5.88
N ARG A 73 8.94 -6.52 -6.54
CA ARG A 73 9.53 -7.72 -7.13
C ARG A 73 9.95 -8.76 -6.08
N LEU A 74 10.16 -8.31 -4.84
CA LEU A 74 10.57 -9.15 -3.72
C LEU A 74 9.39 -9.56 -2.83
N CYS A 75 8.17 -9.12 -3.17
CA CYS A 75 6.97 -9.48 -2.44
C CYS A 75 6.59 -10.94 -2.72
N GLN A 76 6.30 -11.66 -1.65
CA GLN A 76 5.73 -13.00 -1.73
C GLN A 76 4.20 -12.90 -1.76
N GLU A 77 3.55 -13.96 -2.24
CA GLU A 77 2.08 -14.08 -2.15
C GLU A 77 1.30 -12.97 -2.88
N HIS A 78 1.91 -12.28 -3.85
CA HIS A 78 1.23 -11.27 -4.65
C HIS A 78 0.24 -11.89 -5.64
N TYR A 79 -0.74 -11.12 -6.10
CA TYR A 79 -1.57 -11.53 -7.24
C TYR A 79 -0.72 -11.49 -8.51
N PRO A 80 -0.73 -12.56 -9.34
CA PRO A 80 0.00 -12.57 -10.58
C PRO A 80 -0.49 -11.42 -11.45
N THR A 81 0.45 -10.56 -11.83
CA THR A 81 0.18 -9.44 -12.71
C THR A 81 0.32 -9.87 -14.18
N PRO A 82 -0.32 -9.18 -15.15
CA PRO A 82 -0.26 -9.58 -16.56
C PRO A 82 1.16 -9.71 -17.12
N ASP A 83 2.12 -8.95 -16.60
CA ASP A 83 3.54 -9.03 -16.94
C ASP A 83 4.25 -10.30 -16.42
N GLU A 84 3.74 -10.91 -15.36
CA GLU A 84 4.21 -12.19 -14.81
C GLU A 84 3.52 -13.38 -15.49
N THR A 85 2.46 -13.12 -16.26
CA THR A 85 1.69 -14.17 -16.94
C THR A 85 2.39 -14.54 -18.24
N HIS A 86 2.65 -15.84 -18.46
CA HIS A 86 3.19 -16.34 -19.72
C HIS A 86 2.19 -16.13 -20.86
N LEU A 87 2.38 -15.08 -21.65
CA LEU A 87 1.56 -14.85 -22.84
C LEU A 87 2.04 -15.78 -23.95
N PRO A 88 1.17 -16.57 -24.61
CA PRO A 88 1.58 -17.60 -25.60
C PRO A 88 2.44 -17.10 -26.76
N TYR A 89 2.34 -15.80 -27.09
CA TYR A 89 3.09 -15.15 -28.16
C TYR A 89 4.44 -14.59 -27.72
N LEU A 90 4.69 -14.54 -26.41
CA LEU A 90 5.96 -14.16 -25.81
C LEU A 90 6.61 -15.44 -25.28
N MET A 91 7.88 -15.69 -25.61
CA MET A 91 8.63 -16.88 -25.17
C MET A 91 8.99 -16.84 -23.66
N GLY A 92 8.18 -16.15 -22.84
CA GLY A 92 8.40 -15.91 -21.41
C GLY A 92 7.61 -14.71 -20.88
N PRO A 93 7.58 -14.50 -19.55
CA PRO A 93 7.02 -13.29 -18.94
C PRO A 93 7.79 -12.05 -19.39
N LEU A 94 7.13 -10.89 -19.38
CA LEU A 94 7.80 -9.64 -19.71
C LEU A 94 8.83 -9.34 -18.60
N PRO A 95 10.10 -9.05 -18.91
CA PRO A 95 11.07 -8.77 -17.88
C PRO A 95 10.72 -7.44 -17.17
N MET A 96 10.15 -7.57 -15.98
CA MET A 96 9.94 -6.48 -15.05
C MET A 96 11.31 -6.00 -14.54
N GLN A 97 11.67 -4.79 -14.93
CA GLN A 97 12.95 -4.21 -14.55
C GLN A 97 12.88 -3.58 -13.16
N ASP A 98 11.83 -2.79 -12.94
CA ASP A 98 11.65 -2.04 -11.71
C ASP A 98 10.17 -2.08 -11.30
N SER A 99 9.93 -2.34 -10.02
CA SER A 99 8.61 -2.15 -9.44
C SER A 99 8.77 -1.86 -7.97
N ARG A 100 8.40 -0.65 -7.58
CA ARG A 100 8.63 -0.13 -6.23
C ARG A 100 7.55 0.84 -5.81
N SER A 101 7.37 0.98 -4.51
CA SER A 101 6.55 2.01 -3.89
C SER A 101 7.36 2.80 -2.89
N MET A 102 7.12 4.11 -2.88
CA MET A 102 7.68 5.06 -1.93
C MET A 102 6.54 5.82 -1.27
N CYS A 103 6.33 5.59 0.02
CA CYS A 103 5.30 6.25 0.80
C CYS A 103 5.91 7.16 1.87
N ARG A 104 5.34 8.35 2.05
CA ARG A 104 5.63 9.29 3.11
C ARG A 104 4.39 9.44 3.97
N GLN A 105 4.46 9.01 5.22
CA GLN A 105 3.42 9.23 6.23
C GLN A 105 3.86 10.32 7.19
N GLU A 106 2.97 11.25 7.45
CA GLU A 106 3.19 12.35 8.38
C GLU A 106 2.33 12.11 9.61
N ILE A 107 2.97 12.05 10.78
CA ILE A 107 2.33 11.71 12.05
C ILE A 107 2.50 12.87 13.01
N GLU A 108 1.39 13.42 13.46
CA GLU A 108 1.31 14.54 14.40
C GLU A 108 0.48 14.10 15.60
N SER A 109 1.04 14.23 16.81
CA SER A 109 0.37 13.82 18.06
C SER A 109 -0.16 12.38 18.04
N GLY A 110 0.52 11.49 17.31
CA GLY A 110 0.14 10.08 17.18
C GLY A 110 -0.93 9.78 16.12
N ILE A 111 -1.42 10.79 15.41
CA ILE A 111 -2.41 10.66 14.33
C ILE A 111 -1.72 10.89 12.99
N ILE A 112 -2.01 10.05 12.00
CA ILE A 112 -1.53 10.25 10.63
C ILE A 112 -2.27 11.46 10.03
N SER A 113 -1.55 12.57 9.83
CA SER A 113 -2.10 13.80 9.24
C SER A 113 -2.11 13.75 7.71
N SER A 114 -1.12 13.08 7.10
CA SER A 114 -1.01 12.94 5.65
C SER A 114 -0.31 11.63 5.27
N VAL A 115 -0.71 11.05 4.14
CA VAL A 115 0.02 9.96 3.48
C VAL A 115 0.12 10.31 2.00
N MET A 116 1.33 10.24 1.45
CA MET A 116 1.58 10.36 0.02
C MET A 116 2.37 9.15 -0.44
N CYS A 117 1.88 8.42 -1.43
CA CYS A 117 2.55 7.24 -1.98
C CYS A 117 2.72 7.38 -3.49
N GLU A 118 3.91 7.04 -3.96
CA GLU A 118 4.27 6.94 -5.37
C GLU A 118 4.62 5.49 -5.71
N ASP A 119 3.85 4.91 -6.61
CA ASP A 119 4.02 3.56 -7.13
C ASP A 119 4.56 3.64 -8.56
N LYS A 120 5.68 2.98 -8.81
CA LYS A 120 6.33 2.92 -10.12
C LYS A 120 6.46 1.49 -10.58
N LYS A 121 6.10 1.21 -11.83
CA LYS A 121 6.33 -0.07 -12.50
C LYS A 121 6.89 0.15 -13.90
N VAL A 122 8.04 -0.48 -14.18
CA VAL A 122 8.75 -0.39 -15.46
C VAL A 122 8.89 -1.78 -16.06
N VAL A 123 8.30 -1.95 -17.24
CA VAL A 123 8.35 -3.19 -18.01
C VAL A 123 9.10 -2.95 -19.30
N ARG A 124 10.08 -3.81 -19.61
CA ARG A 124 10.78 -3.80 -20.90
C ARG A 124 10.36 -5.02 -21.71
N PRO A 125 9.70 -4.84 -22.87
CA PRO A 125 9.22 -6.00 -23.63
C PRO A 125 10.32 -6.89 -24.20
N THR A 126 11.52 -6.35 -24.43
CA THR A 126 12.64 -7.09 -25.03
C THR A 126 13.99 -6.65 -24.44
N TYR A 127 14.88 -7.61 -24.20
CA TYR A 127 16.25 -7.35 -23.76
C TYR A 127 17.00 -6.50 -24.81
N GLY A 128 17.63 -5.42 -24.37
CA GLY A 128 18.39 -4.51 -25.25
C GLY A 128 17.56 -3.45 -25.99
N ALA A 129 16.23 -3.45 -25.83
CA ALA A 129 15.41 -2.36 -26.35
C ALA A 129 15.53 -1.09 -25.49
N TYR A 130 15.68 0.06 -26.15
CA TYR A 130 15.63 1.37 -25.50
C TYR A 130 14.21 1.79 -25.08
N LYS A 131 13.18 1.08 -25.57
CA LYS A 131 11.78 1.38 -25.28
C LYS A 131 11.31 0.58 -24.07
N TYR A 132 10.60 1.25 -23.18
CA TYR A 132 10.00 0.68 -21.98
C TYR A 132 8.58 1.23 -21.80
N VAL A 133 7.76 0.49 -21.06
CA VAL A 133 6.46 0.96 -20.58
C VAL A 133 6.63 1.30 -19.11
N GLU A 134 6.24 2.51 -18.73
CA GLU A 134 6.25 2.97 -17.36
C GLU A 134 4.83 3.30 -16.93
N ALA A 135 4.42 2.74 -15.80
CA ALA A 135 3.21 3.12 -15.09
C ALA A 135 3.63 3.82 -13.79
N MET A 136 3.09 5.01 -13.57
CA MET A 136 3.23 5.76 -12.33
C MET A 136 1.84 5.99 -11.74
N GLN A 137 1.71 5.78 -10.44
CA GLN A 137 0.50 6.07 -9.69
C GLN A 137 0.87 6.85 -8.43
N GLU A 138 0.18 7.96 -8.22
CA GLU A 138 0.31 8.78 -7.03
C GLU A 138 -0.99 8.67 -6.23
N SER A 139 -0.89 8.56 -4.91
CA SER A 139 -2.04 8.61 -4.02
C SER A 139 -1.75 9.51 -2.83
N THR A 140 -2.74 10.31 -2.46
CA THR A 140 -2.64 11.24 -1.34
C THR A 140 -3.86 11.09 -0.43
N LEU A 141 -3.61 10.92 0.86
CA LEU A 141 -4.61 10.98 1.94
C LEU A 141 -4.24 12.15 2.84
N ARG A 142 -5.22 12.99 3.20
CA ARG A 142 -5.03 14.10 4.14
C ARG A 142 -6.15 14.11 5.16
N LEU A 143 -5.79 14.26 6.42
CA LEU A 143 -6.74 14.53 7.49
C LEU A 143 -7.22 15.97 7.34
N THR A 144 -8.53 16.15 7.17
CA THR A 144 -9.15 17.47 7.02
C THR A 144 -9.70 18.01 8.34
N SER A 145 -10.28 17.14 9.17
CA SER A 145 -10.83 17.50 10.49
C SER A 145 -10.86 16.27 11.41
N SER A 146 -10.62 16.50 12.70
CA SER A 146 -10.78 15.51 13.78
C SER A 146 -12.14 15.59 14.48
N ASP A 147 -12.93 16.65 14.23
CA ASP A 147 -14.05 17.05 15.09
C ASP A 147 -15.42 16.64 14.51
N VAL A 148 -15.44 15.60 13.68
CA VAL A 148 -16.68 15.14 13.06
C VAL A 148 -17.30 14.07 13.95
N SER A 149 -18.46 14.37 14.54
CA SER A 149 -19.35 13.34 15.10
C SER A 149 -19.58 12.28 14.03
N ALA A 150 -19.23 11.03 14.32
CA ALA A 150 -19.35 9.94 13.34
C ALA A 150 -20.70 10.02 12.63
N PRO A 151 -20.74 10.11 11.29
CA PRO A 151 -22.00 10.24 10.57
C PRO A 151 -22.91 9.06 10.93
N ASP A 152 -24.21 9.33 11.13
CA ASP A 152 -25.22 8.34 11.54
C ASP A 152 -25.17 7.04 10.70
N THR A 153 -24.69 7.13 9.45
CA THR A 153 -24.48 6.00 8.54
C THR A 153 -23.55 4.93 9.12
N ILE A 154 -22.48 5.29 9.84
CA ILE A 154 -21.55 4.31 10.45
C ILE A 154 -22.23 3.60 11.62
N SER A 155 -23.06 4.32 12.38
CA SER A 155 -23.84 3.79 13.51
C SER A 155 -24.96 2.83 13.06
N ARG A 156 -25.37 2.88 11.79
CA ARG A 156 -26.42 2.05 11.20
C ARG A 156 -25.91 0.76 10.54
N ILE A 157 -24.61 0.65 10.30
CA ILE A 157 -24.03 -0.59 9.77
C ILE A 157 -24.02 -1.61 10.90
N ALA A 158 -24.97 -2.56 10.87
CA ALA A 158 -24.93 -3.70 11.78
C ALA A 158 -23.63 -4.47 11.50
N GLN A 159 -22.80 -4.65 12.52
CA GLN A 159 -21.53 -5.39 12.37
C GLN A 159 -21.75 -6.83 11.87
N ASP A 160 -22.95 -7.39 12.10
CA ASP A 160 -23.37 -8.71 11.66
C ASP A 160 -23.57 -8.82 10.14
N GLU A 161 -23.67 -7.68 9.44
CA GLU A 161 -23.90 -7.62 7.98
C GLU A 161 -22.57 -7.55 7.20
N LEU A 162 -21.46 -7.22 7.87
CA LEU A 162 -20.16 -7.07 7.22
C LEU A 162 -19.42 -8.41 7.14
N VAL A 163 -18.89 -8.71 5.95
CA VAL A 163 -18.11 -9.92 5.70
C VAL A 163 -16.62 -9.60 5.84
N PRO A 164 -15.86 -10.35 6.66
CA PRO A 164 -14.43 -10.18 6.75
C PRO A 164 -13.76 -10.64 5.45
N LYS A 165 -12.88 -9.80 4.91
CA LYS A 165 -12.02 -10.09 3.76
C LYS A 165 -10.57 -9.90 4.19
N THR A 166 -9.71 -10.81 3.76
CA THR A 166 -8.27 -10.65 3.91
C THR A 166 -7.78 -9.43 3.14
N LEU A 167 -6.65 -8.84 3.54
CA LEU A 167 -6.03 -7.75 2.76
C LEU A 167 -5.47 -8.24 1.42
N ARG A 168 -5.05 -9.49 1.38
CA ARG A 168 -4.86 -10.26 0.14
C ARG A 168 -6.22 -10.64 -0.45
#